data_AF-A0A924XC53-F1
#
_entry.id   AF-A0A924XC53-F1
#
_cell.length_a   1.000
_cell.length_b   1.000
_cell.length_c   1.000
_cell.angle_alpha   90.00
_cell.angle_beta   90.00
_cell.angle_gamma   90.00
#
_symmetry.space_group_name_H-M   'P 1'
#
loop_
_entity.id
_entity.type
_entity.pdbx_description
1 polymer ?
#
loop_
_entity_poly.entity_id
_entity_poly.type
_entity_poly.pdbx_seq_one_letter_code
_entity_poly.pdbx_strand_id
1 'polypeptide(L)' 'MENILTAKSRVTEQGVTIPKSFFKGIEEVETRQENNVIVIVPIKRDTILALGSNPIAEDVSDAAVNHDLYLYEK' A
#
# COMPACT_ATOMS: atom_id res chain seq x y z
N MET A 1 20.78 -9.72 -13.68
CA MET A 1 19.97 -10.93 -13.92
C MET A 1 18.95 -10.99 -12.79
N GLU A 2 17.66 -10.94 -13.10
CA GLU A 2 16.63 -11.14 -12.08
C GLU A 2 16.57 -12.62 -11.70
N ASN A 3 16.61 -12.91 -10.39
CA ASN A 3 16.42 -14.26 -9.89
C ASN A 3 14.92 -14.55 -9.81
N ILE A 4 14.44 -15.48 -10.63
CA ILE A 4 13.07 -15.98 -10.55
C ILE A 4 13.01 -17.00 -9.42
N LEU A 5 12.19 -16.73 -8.41
CA LEU A 5 11.86 -17.69 -7.36
C LEU A 5 10.70 -18.57 -7.82
N THR A 6 10.77 -19.88 -7.58
CA THR A 6 9.71 -20.82 -7.97
C THR A 6 9.51 -21.85 -6.87
N ALA A 7 8.26 -22.19 -6.61
CA ALA A 7 7.87 -23.28 -5.71
C ALA A 7 6.75 -24.11 -6.35
N LYS A 8 6.74 -25.42 -6.07
CA LYS A 8 5.64 -26.32 -6.42
C LYS A 8 4.95 -26.74 -5.13
N SER A 9 3.65 -26.51 -5.04
CA SER A 9 2.84 -26.81 -3.86
C SER A 9 1.61 -27.64 -4.26
N ARG A 10 1.16 -28.51 -3.37
CA ARG A 10 -0.10 -29.23 -3.52
C ARG A 10 -1.27 -28.30 -3.14
N VAL A 11 -2.36 -28.40 -3.87
CA VAL A 11 -3.63 -27.77 -3.48
C VAL A 11 -4.33 -28.66 -2.44
N THR A 12 -4.65 -28.10 -1.28
CA THR A 12 -5.39 -28.78 -0.21
C THR A 12 -6.73 -28.09 0.03
N GLU A 13 -7.52 -28.59 0.98
CA GLU A 13 -8.77 -27.94 1.42
C GLU A 13 -8.54 -26.52 1.97
N GLN A 14 -7.32 -26.24 2.44
CA GLN A 14 -6.89 -24.93 2.94
C GLN A 14 -6.29 -24.04 1.83
N GLY A 15 -6.26 -24.52 0.58
CA GLY A 15 -5.69 -23.81 -0.57
C GLY A 15 -4.24 -24.21 -0.87
N VAL A 16 -3.41 -23.22 -1.23
CA VAL A 16 -1.99 -23.41 -1.58
C VAL A 16 -1.08 -22.70 -0.61
N THR A 17 0.01 -23.35 -0.21
CA THR A 17 1.04 -22.72 0.62
C THR A 17 2.08 -22.04 -0.27
N ILE A 18 2.33 -20.75 -0.02
CA ILE A 18 3.38 -19.96 -0.68
C ILE A 18 4.52 -19.70 0.33
N PRO A 19 5.79 -19.94 -0.04
CA PRO A 19 6.91 -19.70 0.87
C PRO A 19 6.97 -18.25 1.37
N LYS A 20 7.15 -18.07 2.69
CA LYS A 20 7.29 -16.75 3.32
C LYS A 20 8.46 -15.94 2.76
N SER A 21 9.50 -16.60 2.26
CA SER A 21 10.67 -15.96 1.64
C SER A 21 10.31 -15.13 0.40
N PHE A 22 9.16 -15.40 -0.25
CA PHE A 22 8.69 -14.64 -1.42
C PHE A 22 8.16 -13.26 -1.02
N PHE A 23 7.86 -13.05 0.26
CA PHE A 23 7.25 -11.83 0.81
C PHE A 23 8.23 -11.02 1.67
N LYS A 24 9.54 -11.10 1.42
CA LYS A 24 10.54 -10.41 2.24
C LYS A 24 10.33 -8.89 2.17
N GLY A 25 10.05 -8.26 3.32
CA GLY A 25 9.80 -6.82 3.42
C GLY A 25 8.37 -6.40 3.06
N ILE A 26 7.46 -7.35 2.86
CA ILE A 26 6.04 -7.09 2.61
C ILE A 26 5.25 -7.43 3.88
N GLU A 27 4.48 -6.48 4.38
CA GLU A 27 3.63 -6.66 5.58
C GLU A 27 2.26 -7.22 5.22
N GLU A 28 1.63 -6.69 4.17
CA GLU A 28 0.29 -7.05 3.74
C GLU A 28 0.23 -7.23 2.22
N VAL A 29 -0.65 -8.12 1.77
CA VAL A 29 -0.86 -8.40 0.36
C VAL A 29 -2.34 -8.44 0.03
N GLU A 30 -2.65 -8.05 -1.18
CA GLU A 30 -3.94 -8.25 -1.80
C GLU A 30 -3.85 -9.42 -2.78
N THR A 31 -4.84 -10.31 -2.73
CA THR A 31 -4.92 -11.48 -3.63
C THR A 31 -6.15 -11.34 -4.51
N ARG A 32 -5.96 -11.47 -5.83
CA ARG A 32 -7.03 -11.38 -6.82
C ARG A 32 -6.91 -12.50 -7.84
N GLN A 33 -8.04 -12.93 -8.39
CA GLN A 33 -8.09 -13.90 -9.49
C GLN A 33 -8.47 -13.17 -10.77
N GLU A 34 -7.58 -13.20 -11.77
CA GLU A 34 -7.74 -12.52 -13.05
C GLU A 34 -7.34 -13.47 -14.18
N ASN A 35 -8.21 -13.70 -15.17
CA ASN A 35 -7.90 -14.45 -16.40
C ASN A 35 -7.16 -15.79 -16.17
N ASN A 36 -7.63 -16.61 -15.22
CA ASN A 36 -7.03 -17.89 -14.80
C ASN A 36 -5.68 -17.78 -14.08
N VAL A 37 -5.29 -16.60 -13.63
CA VAL A 37 -4.09 -16.35 -12.83
C VAL A 37 -4.49 -15.82 -11.46
N ILE A 38 -3.78 -16.25 -10.42
CA ILE A 38 -3.86 -15.62 -9.10
C ILE A 38 -2.73 -14.60 -9.02
N VAL A 39 -3.09 -13.34 -8.82
CA VAL A 39 -2.15 -12.23 -8.67
C VAL A 39 -2.11 -11.86 -7.19
N ILE A 40 -0.90 -11.78 -6.64
CA ILE A 40 -0.65 -11.38 -5.26
C ILE A 40 0.25 -10.16 -5.30
N VAL A 41 -0.24 -9.03 -4.82
CA VAL A 41 0.50 -7.77 -4.83
C VAL A 41 0.62 -7.20 -3.40
N PRO A 42 1.71 -6.52 -3.06
CA PRO A 42 1.81 -5.82 -1.78
C PRO A 42 0.75 -4.73 -1.69
N ILE A 43 0.12 -4.61 -0.52
CA ILE A 43 -0.71 -3.45 -0.19
C ILE A 43 0.24 -2.31 0.18
N LYS A 44 0.15 -1.19 -0.54
CA LYS A 44 0.75 0.06 -0.05
C LYS A 44 -0.13 0.58 1.07
N ARG A 45 0.48 0.95 2.21
CA ARG A 45 -0.23 1.69 3.26
C ARG A 45 -0.90 2.93 2.66
N ASP A 46 -2.15 3.15 3.05
CA ASP A 46 -2.89 4.34 2.65
C ASP A 46 -2.20 5.58 3.25
N THR A 47 -1.71 6.45 2.39
CA THR A 47 -1.06 7.70 2.79
C THR A 47 -2.03 8.69 3.43
N ILE A 48 -3.34 8.54 3.20
CA ILE A 48 -4.36 9.35 3.89
C ILE A 48 -4.30 9.13 5.40
N LEU A 49 -3.98 7.92 5.87
CA LEU A 49 -3.83 7.66 7.30
C LEU A 49 -2.62 8.38 7.92
N ALA A 50 -1.67 8.82 7.09
CA ALA A 50 -0.50 9.60 7.50
C ALA A 50 -0.69 11.12 7.29
N LEU A 51 -1.85 11.58 6.82
CA LEU A 51 -2.10 13.00 6.60
C LEU A 51 -2.05 13.76 7.94
N GLY A 52 -1.36 14.89 7.97
CA GLY A 52 -1.17 15.68 9.20
C GLY A 52 -0.16 15.09 10.20
N SER A 53 0.52 13.98 9.88
CA SER A 53 1.57 13.42 10.75
C SER A 53 2.83 14.30 10.81
N ASN A 54 3.02 15.19 9.84
CA ASN A 54 4.08 16.20 9.84
C ASN A 54 3.51 17.54 9.34
N PRO A 55 2.79 18.29 10.19
CA PRO A 55 2.21 19.57 9.80
C PRO A 55 3.30 20.62 9.57
N ILE A 56 3.06 21.54 8.65
CA ILE A 56 3.92 22.71 8.46
C ILE A 56 3.57 23.72 9.56
N ALA A 57 4.59 24.27 10.22
CA ALA A 57 4.41 25.38 11.14
C ALA A 57 4.35 26.68 10.33
N GLU A 58 3.21 27.36 10.40
CA GLU A 58 2.97 28.67 9.78
C GLU A 58 2.58 29.67 10.88
N ASP A 59 2.94 30.94 10.70
CA ASP A 59 2.59 32.03 11.63
C ASP A 59 1.11 32.48 11.50
N VAL A 60 0.33 31.72 10.74
CA VAL A 60 -1.08 31.99 10.44
C VAL A 60 -1.97 31.02 11.21
N SER A 61 -2.69 31.53 12.21
CA SER A 61 -3.48 30.72 13.14
C SER A 61 -4.77 30.12 12.53
N ASP A 62 -5.22 30.64 11.39
CA ASP A 62 -6.48 30.26 10.75
C ASP A 62 -6.30 29.62 9.35
N ALA A 63 -5.07 29.26 8.98
CA ALA A 63 -4.74 28.71 7.66
C ALA A 63 -5.58 27.47 7.29
N ALA A 64 -5.93 26.64 8.28
CA ALA A 64 -6.79 25.48 8.06
C ALA A 64 -8.27 25.85 7.86
N VAL A 65 -8.74 26.92 8.51
CA VAL A 65 -10.15 27.37 8.46
C VAL A 65 -10.42 28.15 7.17
N ASN A 66 -9.47 29.01 6.79
CA ASN A 66 -9.56 29.89 5.63
C ASN A 66 -8.69 29.40 4.46
N HIS A 67 -8.47 28.09 4.36
CA HIS A 67 -7.56 27.47 3.39
C HIS A 67 -7.83 27.93 1.94
N ASP A 68 -9.09 27.97 1.53
CA ASP A 68 -9.47 28.38 0.18
C ASP A 68 -9.17 29.87 -0.08
N LEU A 69 -9.32 30.73 0.93
CA LEU A 69 -8.96 32.14 0.84
C LEU A 69 -7.48 32.29 0.48
N TYR A 70 -6.61 31.57 1.20
CA TYR A 70 -5.16 31.62 0.99
C TYR A 70 -4.69 30.97 -0.31
N LEU A 71 -5.45 30.03 -0.88
CA LEU A 71 -5.12 29.39 -2.15
C LEU A 71 -5.58 30.19 -3.38
N TYR A 72 -6.71 30.89 -3.29
CA TYR A 72 -7.36 31.49 -4.45
C TYR A 72 -7.34 33.03 -4.48
N GLU A 73 -7.01 33.71 -3.39
CA GLU A 73 -6.80 35.16 -3.40
C GLU A 73 -5.36 35.49 -3.86
N LYS A 74 -5.23 35.80 -5.15
CA LYS A 74 -4.06 36.45 -5.76
C LYS A 74 -4.46 37.68 -6.54
#